data_AF-A0A1G1XJP4-F1
#
_entry.id   AF-A0A1G1XJP4-F1
#
_cell.length_a   1.000
_cell.length_b   1.000
_cell.length_c   1.000
_cell.angle_alpha   90.00
_cell.angle_beta   90.00
_cell.angle_gamma   90.00
#
_symmetry.space_group_name_H-M   'P 1'
#
loop_
_entity.id
_entity.type
_entity.pdbx_description
1 polymer ?
#
loop_
_entity_poly.entity_id
_entity_poly.type
_entity_poly.pdbx_seq_one_letter_code
_entity_poly.pdbx_strand_id
1 'polypeptide(L)'
;MSYKNKKLKKVRFNQLKRSIGLIKIALWKKIKVLLPKRKETAVLKQTVFLMQDLRLLAERVRENNKKIQTWVDKYIEECILVGKPVQILTQWCFSLDFEVRLQKQGGKFAPTKTERELVFKWFPTVLEVFEKRNVPINWIVTFNRSYLDSGRLEPETERAYQEMVQGLFDEAGLSSKILLCNWEDDVLLKKPEPDKNVLENLGEFLVPAALQIVFNQHKSWALGEAGLKQADEELWQDVKFQIACEAEEGRFLCDSEESPLSEGKFILVPLEVAERYNPTFLILNPEFEERIASLLPPYPWRMTEE
;
A
#
# COMPACT_ATOMS: atom_id res chain seq x y z
N MET A 1 -31.61 45.21 -53.66
CA MET A 1 -32.36 44.68 -52.48
C MET A 1 -32.26 45.67 -51.32
N SER A 2 -33.38 46.29 -50.91
CA SER A 2 -33.43 47.29 -49.83
C SER A 2 -32.95 46.73 -48.47
N TYR A 3 -32.21 47.55 -47.72
CA TYR A 3 -31.64 47.23 -46.41
C TYR A 3 -32.69 46.72 -45.40
N LYS A 4 -33.93 47.21 -45.51
CA LYS A 4 -35.07 46.77 -44.69
C LYS A 4 -35.42 45.29 -44.90
N ASN A 5 -35.35 44.79 -46.14
CA ASN A 5 -35.67 43.38 -46.45
C ASN A 5 -34.59 42.40 -45.97
N LYS A 6 -33.33 42.81 -45.94
CA LYS A 6 -32.23 42.01 -45.35
C LYS A 6 -32.38 41.90 -43.83
N LYS A 7 -32.77 42.99 -43.15
CA LYS A 7 -32.99 43.00 -41.69
C LYS A 7 -34.16 42.11 -41.28
N LEU A 8 -35.29 42.16 -42.00
CA LEU A 8 -36.46 41.30 -41.75
C LEU A 8 -36.16 39.80 -41.92
N LYS A 9 -35.41 39.41 -42.96
CA LYS A 9 -34.98 38.00 -43.14
C LYS A 9 -34.03 37.53 -42.03
N LYS A 10 -33.11 38.39 -41.57
CA LYS A 10 -32.18 38.09 -40.46
C LYS A 10 -32.92 37.91 -39.12
N VAL A 11 -33.95 38.71 -38.86
CA VAL A 11 -34.80 38.58 -37.65
C VAL A 11 -35.59 37.26 -37.66
N ARG A 12 -36.23 36.90 -38.79
CA ARG A 12 -36.96 35.62 -38.91
C ARG A 12 -36.04 34.40 -38.76
N PHE A 13 -34.85 34.45 -39.35
CA PHE A 13 -33.87 33.36 -39.23
C PHE A 13 -33.34 33.20 -37.80
N ASN A 14 -33.11 34.31 -37.09
CA ASN A 14 -32.72 34.27 -35.68
C ASN A 14 -33.84 33.77 -34.76
N GLN A 15 -35.10 34.11 -35.04
CA GLN A 15 -36.25 33.55 -34.33
C GLN A 15 -36.36 32.04 -34.56
N LEU A 16 -36.19 31.57 -35.79
CA LEU A 16 -36.20 30.14 -36.12
C LEU A 16 -35.07 29.38 -35.40
N LYS A 17 -33.85 29.92 -35.40
CA LYS A 17 -32.72 29.36 -34.64
C LYS A 17 -33.02 29.25 -33.14
N ARG A 18 -33.65 30.28 -32.56
CA ARG A 18 -34.06 30.28 -31.16
C ARG A 18 -35.12 29.21 -30.88
N SER A 19 -36.12 29.06 -31.74
CA SER A 19 -37.15 28.03 -31.63
C SER A 19 -36.58 26.61 -31.72
N ILE A 20 -35.67 26.36 -32.67
CA ILE A 20 -34.97 25.06 -32.81
C ILE A 20 -34.10 24.78 -31.59
N GLY A 21 -33.40 25.79 -31.07
CA GLY A 21 -32.63 25.68 -29.83
C GLY A 21 -33.48 25.29 -28.63
N LEU A 22 -34.67 25.91 -28.48
CA LEU A 22 -35.61 25.58 -27.41
C LEU A 22 -36.19 24.16 -27.56
N ILE A 23 -36.49 23.72 -28.78
CA ILE A 23 -36.95 22.35 -29.06
C ILE A 23 -35.85 21.34 -28.71
N LYS A 24 -34.59 21.60 -29.08
CA LYS A 24 -33.44 20.75 -28.68
C LYS A 24 -33.30 20.65 -27.16
N ILE A 25 -33.43 21.76 -26.44
CA ILE A 25 -33.36 21.78 -24.97
C ILE A 25 -34.52 20.99 -24.34
N ALA A 26 -35.73 21.13 -24.88
CA ALA A 26 -36.90 20.39 -24.41
C ALA A 26 -36.77 18.88 -24.66
N LEU A 27 -36.26 18.48 -25.84
CA LEU A 27 -35.95 17.09 -26.18
C LEU A 27 -34.85 16.54 -25.27
N TRP A 28 -33.77 17.28 -25.03
CA TRP A 28 -32.69 16.88 -24.12
C TRP A 28 -33.17 16.73 -22.67
N LYS A 29 -34.08 17.60 -22.20
CA LYS A 29 -34.71 17.45 -20.88
C LYS A 29 -35.58 16.19 -20.82
N LYS A 30 -36.39 15.90 -21.85
CA LYS A 30 -37.19 14.66 -21.91
C LYS A 30 -36.31 13.41 -21.96
N ILE A 31 -35.23 13.43 -22.74
CA ILE A 31 -34.26 12.31 -22.82
C ILE A 31 -33.56 12.12 -21.47
N LYS A 32 -33.16 13.20 -20.77
CA LYS A 32 -32.59 13.11 -19.41
C LYS A 32 -33.56 12.54 -18.36
N VAL A 33 -34.87 12.73 -18.54
CA VAL A 33 -35.91 12.17 -17.65
C VAL A 33 -36.19 10.69 -17.98
N LEU A 34 -35.98 10.27 -19.23
CA LEU A 34 -36.17 8.89 -19.70
C LEU A 34 -34.93 8.00 -19.53
N LEU A 35 -33.75 8.60 -19.37
CA LEU A 35 -32.55 7.86 -18.97
C LEU A 35 -32.76 7.41 -17.51
N PRO A 36 -32.72 6.10 -17.21
CA PRO A 36 -32.71 5.66 -15.83
C PRO A 36 -31.54 6.35 -15.15
N LYS A 37 -31.80 7.12 -14.08
CA LYS A 37 -30.73 7.57 -13.19
C LYS A 37 -29.93 6.32 -12.86
N ARG A 38 -28.65 6.27 -13.23
CA ARG A 38 -27.73 5.29 -12.65
C ARG A 38 -28.03 5.32 -11.16
N LYS A 39 -28.48 4.20 -10.59
CA LYS A 39 -28.49 4.06 -9.14
C LYS A 39 -27.02 4.18 -8.78
N GLU A 40 -26.57 5.37 -8.40
CA GLU A 40 -25.44 5.48 -7.49
C GLU A 40 -25.91 4.65 -6.30
N THR A 41 -25.35 3.45 -6.17
CA THR A 41 -25.48 2.67 -4.94
C THR A 41 -25.07 3.61 -3.83
N ALA A 42 -26.03 3.98 -2.99
CA ALA A 42 -25.79 4.93 -1.92
C ALA A 42 -24.70 4.34 -1.04
N VAL A 43 -23.54 5.00 -0.99
CA VAL A 43 -22.42 4.56 -0.17
C VAL A 43 -22.87 4.50 1.28
N LEU A 44 -22.55 3.41 1.97
CA LEU A 44 -22.90 3.23 3.37
C LEU A 44 -22.31 4.38 4.21
N LYS A 45 -23.15 5.02 5.01
CA LYS A 45 -22.70 6.08 5.94
C LYS A 45 -21.56 5.60 6.84
N GLN A 46 -21.63 4.34 7.27
CA GLN A 46 -20.60 3.68 8.06
C GLN A 46 -19.23 3.72 7.36
N THR A 47 -19.16 3.34 6.07
CA THR A 47 -17.94 3.42 5.25
C THR A 47 -17.46 4.86 5.13
N VAL A 48 -18.36 5.81 4.85
CA VAL A 48 -17.99 7.24 4.69
C VAL A 48 -17.28 7.76 5.95
N PHE A 49 -17.84 7.52 7.13
CA PHE A 49 -17.24 7.99 8.39
C PHE A 49 -15.94 7.25 8.73
N LEU A 50 -15.90 5.93 8.55
CA LEU A 50 -14.69 5.14 8.76
C LEU A 50 -13.55 5.67 7.88
N MET A 51 -13.82 5.87 6.58
CA MET A 51 -12.81 6.35 5.64
C MET A 51 -12.41 7.80 5.89
N GLN A 52 -13.30 8.63 6.41
CA GLN A 52 -12.95 9.98 6.87
C GLN A 52 -11.95 9.91 8.04
N ASP A 53 -12.21 9.06 9.03
CA ASP A 53 -11.34 8.88 10.20
C ASP A 53 -9.97 8.31 9.78
N LEU A 54 -9.92 7.33 8.87
CA LEU A 54 -8.67 6.78 8.33
C LEU A 54 -7.84 7.82 7.55
N ARG A 55 -8.49 8.65 6.73
CA ARG A 55 -7.79 9.71 5.98
C ARG A 55 -7.20 10.77 6.92
N LEU A 56 -7.95 11.18 7.94
CA LEU A 56 -7.45 12.09 8.97
C LEU A 56 -6.28 11.49 9.75
N LEU A 57 -6.28 10.18 9.98
CA LEU A 57 -5.16 9.48 10.59
C LEU A 57 -3.95 9.47 9.65
N ALA A 58 -4.13 9.13 8.38
CA ALA A 58 -3.06 9.10 7.38
C ALA A 58 -2.36 10.46 7.22
N GLU A 59 -3.09 11.57 7.30
CA GLU A 59 -2.53 12.93 7.28
C GLU A 59 -1.59 13.22 8.46
N ARG A 60 -1.74 12.53 9.59
CA ARG A 60 -0.91 12.71 10.80
C ARG A 60 0.35 11.85 10.80
N VAL A 61 0.44 10.86 9.92
CA VAL A 61 1.55 9.89 9.89
C VAL A 61 2.85 10.56 9.42
N ARG A 62 2.80 11.30 8.31
CA ARG A 62 3.95 12.05 7.77
C ARG A 62 3.48 13.19 6.87
N GLU A 63 4.35 14.16 6.66
CA GLU A 63 4.16 15.18 5.63
C GLU A 63 4.12 14.52 4.24
N ASN A 64 3.23 15.00 3.36
CA ASN A 64 3.06 14.48 2.00
C ASN A 64 2.76 12.96 1.94
N ASN A 65 2.05 12.42 2.94
CA ASN A 65 1.69 11.01 2.94
C ASN A 65 0.84 10.63 1.72
N LYS A 66 0.97 9.37 1.29
CA LYS A 66 0.25 8.87 0.11
C LYS A 66 -1.25 8.86 0.40
N LYS A 67 -2.03 9.43 -0.52
CA LYS A 67 -3.48 9.46 -0.40
C LYS A 67 -4.04 8.03 -0.48
N ILE A 68 -4.94 7.70 0.44
CA ILE A 68 -5.68 6.43 0.41
C ILE A 68 -6.57 6.42 -0.84
N GLN A 69 -6.38 5.40 -1.69
CA GLN A 69 -7.07 5.27 -2.97
C GLN A 69 -8.52 4.85 -2.79
N THR A 70 -9.36 5.19 -3.77
CA THR A 70 -10.82 4.88 -3.74
C THR A 70 -11.14 3.39 -3.73
N TRP A 71 -10.19 2.55 -4.11
CA TRP A 71 -10.29 1.11 -4.00
C TRP A 71 -10.51 0.66 -2.56
N VAL A 72 -9.82 1.29 -1.59
CA VAL A 72 -9.97 0.98 -0.16
C VAL A 72 -11.39 1.27 0.33
N ASP A 73 -12.01 2.37 -0.10
CA ASP A 73 -13.41 2.68 0.24
C ASP A 73 -14.35 1.56 -0.24
N LYS A 74 -14.18 1.12 -1.49
CA LYS A 74 -15.01 0.07 -2.11
C LYS A 74 -14.80 -1.27 -1.42
N TYR A 75 -13.56 -1.61 -1.10
CA TYR A 75 -13.22 -2.86 -0.43
C TYR A 75 -13.84 -2.93 0.98
N ILE A 76 -13.73 -1.85 1.77
CA ILE A 76 -14.34 -1.80 3.10
C ILE A 76 -15.86 -1.86 3.00
N GLU A 77 -16.47 -1.14 2.04
CA GLU A 77 -17.90 -1.22 1.80
C GLU A 77 -18.36 -2.64 1.43
N GLU A 78 -17.63 -3.33 0.56
CA GLU A 78 -17.91 -4.73 0.20
C GLU A 78 -17.84 -5.64 1.43
N CYS A 79 -16.79 -5.51 2.25
CA CYS A 79 -16.65 -6.28 3.49
C CYS A 79 -17.85 -6.08 4.43
N ILE A 80 -18.29 -4.84 4.61
CA ILE A 80 -19.45 -4.52 5.45
C ILE A 80 -20.73 -5.12 4.87
N LEU A 81 -20.96 -4.99 3.56
CA LEU A 81 -22.16 -5.50 2.89
C LEU A 81 -22.26 -7.03 2.91
N VAL A 82 -21.13 -7.71 2.79
CA VAL A 82 -21.05 -9.19 2.79
C VAL A 82 -20.89 -9.77 4.20
N GLY A 83 -20.61 -8.92 5.20
CA GLY A 83 -20.42 -9.34 6.59
C GLY A 83 -19.09 -10.08 6.83
N LYS A 84 -18.04 -9.73 6.08
CA LYS A 84 -16.69 -10.29 6.24
C LYS A 84 -15.75 -9.28 6.93
N PRO A 85 -14.75 -9.76 7.68
CA PRO A 85 -13.72 -8.88 8.24
C PRO A 85 -12.84 -8.28 7.15
N VAL A 86 -12.47 -7.01 7.33
CA VAL A 86 -11.48 -6.32 6.49
C VAL A 86 -10.11 -6.93 6.77
N GLN A 87 -9.45 -7.44 5.74
CA GLN A 87 -8.08 -7.96 5.84
C GLN A 87 -7.09 -6.81 5.76
N ILE A 88 -6.17 -6.76 6.72
CA ILE A 88 -5.06 -5.79 6.75
C ILE A 88 -3.75 -6.57 6.83
N LEU A 89 -2.83 -6.27 5.93
CA LEU A 89 -1.47 -6.79 5.94
C LEU A 89 -0.50 -5.67 6.31
N THR A 90 0.43 -5.97 7.21
CA THR A 90 1.59 -5.11 7.51
C THR A 90 2.85 -5.93 7.39
N GLN A 91 3.84 -5.40 6.68
CA GLN A 91 5.12 -6.06 6.46
C GLN A 91 6.19 -5.41 7.34
N TRP A 92 6.79 -6.21 8.22
CA TRP A 92 7.86 -5.82 9.14
C TRP A 92 9.18 -6.42 8.64
N CYS A 93 9.92 -5.62 7.87
CA CYS A 93 11.16 -6.05 7.23
C CYS A 93 12.33 -6.07 8.22
N PHE A 94 13.10 -7.16 8.21
CA PHE A 94 14.39 -7.23 8.89
C PHE A 94 15.43 -6.39 8.16
N SER A 95 16.33 -5.76 8.92
CA SER A 95 17.47 -4.99 8.40
C SER A 95 18.75 -5.43 9.11
N LEU A 96 19.87 -5.47 8.37
CA LEU A 96 21.22 -5.68 8.94
C LEU A 96 21.58 -4.67 10.04
N ASP A 97 20.93 -3.50 10.06
CA ASP A 97 21.05 -2.54 11.16
C ASP A 97 20.68 -3.14 12.52
N PHE A 98 19.91 -4.23 12.54
CA PHE A 98 19.50 -4.90 13.77
C PHE A 98 20.68 -5.56 14.46
N GLU A 99 21.68 -6.05 13.72
CA GLU A 99 22.91 -6.60 14.31
C GLU A 99 23.74 -5.50 14.96
N VAL A 100 23.88 -4.36 14.27
CA VAL A 100 24.57 -3.18 14.80
C VAL A 100 23.84 -2.68 16.05
N ARG A 101 22.51 -2.63 16.02
CA ARG A 101 21.68 -2.25 17.17
C ARG A 101 21.86 -3.23 18.33
N LEU A 102 21.82 -4.54 18.07
CA LEU A 102 21.96 -5.57 19.09
C LEU A 102 23.31 -5.45 19.81
N GLN A 103 24.39 -5.22 19.05
CA GLN A 103 25.72 -4.97 19.61
C GLN A 103 25.75 -3.70 20.47
N LYS A 104 25.20 -2.59 19.97
CA LYS A 104 25.11 -1.32 20.71
C LYS A 104 24.29 -1.44 22.01
N GLN A 105 23.31 -2.33 22.04
CA GLN A 105 22.46 -2.59 23.21
C GLN A 105 22.98 -3.72 24.11
N GLY A 106 24.23 -4.17 23.92
CA GLY A 106 24.86 -5.15 24.81
C GLY A 106 24.34 -6.58 24.66
N GLY A 107 23.92 -6.96 23.45
CA GLY A 107 23.51 -8.33 23.12
C GLY A 107 22.04 -8.65 23.40
N LYS A 108 21.20 -7.64 23.67
CA LYS A 108 19.74 -7.78 23.81
C LYS A 108 19.01 -6.62 23.17
N PHE A 109 17.87 -6.88 22.53
CA PHE A 109 17.03 -5.81 22.01
C PHE A 109 16.25 -5.13 23.13
N ALA A 110 16.44 -3.82 23.23
CA ALA A 110 15.54 -2.93 23.95
C ALA A 110 14.68 -2.17 22.93
N PRO A 111 13.33 -2.14 23.07
CA PRO A 111 12.44 -1.43 22.16
C PRO A 111 12.84 0.04 21.98
N THR A 112 12.80 0.55 20.75
CA THR A 112 12.94 1.98 20.50
C THR A 112 11.70 2.73 21.01
N LYS A 113 11.84 4.06 21.17
CA LYS A 113 10.68 4.92 21.45
C LYS A 113 9.63 4.83 20.35
N THR A 114 10.05 4.74 19.10
CA THR A 114 9.15 4.68 17.93
C THR A 114 8.45 3.32 17.83
N GLU A 115 9.12 2.21 18.14
CA GLU A 115 8.49 0.88 18.26
C GLU A 115 7.43 0.88 19.37
N ARG A 116 7.74 1.45 20.54
CA ARG A 116 6.76 1.61 21.62
C ARG A 116 5.60 2.49 21.18
N GLU A 117 5.85 3.64 20.56
CA GLU A 117 4.76 4.50 20.08
C GLU A 117 3.90 3.80 19.02
N LEU A 118 4.52 3.05 18.11
CA LEU A 118 3.81 2.27 17.10
C LEU A 118 2.85 1.27 17.76
N VAL A 119 3.35 0.45 18.69
CA VAL A 119 2.58 -0.62 19.33
C VAL A 119 1.55 -0.09 20.33
N PHE A 120 1.92 0.87 21.19
CA PHE A 120 1.04 1.35 22.27
C PHE A 120 0.07 2.46 21.86
N LYS A 121 0.26 3.08 20.69
CA LYS A 121 -0.58 4.19 20.23
C LYS A 121 -1.12 3.99 18.82
N TRP A 122 -0.27 3.74 17.83
CA TRP A 122 -0.71 3.77 16.43
C TRP A 122 -1.56 2.56 16.03
N PHE A 123 -1.14 1.33 16.34
CA PHE A 123 -1.95 0.13 16.13
C PHE A 123 -3.32 0.24 16.85
N PRO A 124 -3.39 0.57 18.16
CA PRO A 124 -4.66 0.82 18.84
C PRO A 124 -5.52 1.89 18.19
N THR A 125 -4.92 3.00 17.74
CA THR A 125 -5.68 4.08 17.09
C THR A 125 -6.37 3.60 15.81
N VAL A 126 -5.69 2.80 14.99
CA VAL A 126 -6.29 2.22 13.78
C VAL A 126 -7.41 1.25 14.18
N LEU A 127 -7.15 0.33 15.11
CA LEU A 127 -8.15 -0.63 15.61
C LEU A 127 -9.42 0.08 16.10
N GLU A 128 -9.26 1.15 16.88
CA GLU A 128 -10.39 1.95 17.37
C GLU A 128 -11.23 2.58 16.27
N VAL A 129 -10.64 2.97 15.13
CA VAL A 129 -11.40 3.54 14.00
C VAL A 129 -12.39 2.51 13.45
N PHE A 130 -11.95 1.25 13.32
CA PHE A 130 -12.81 0.15 12.88
C PHE A 130 -13.83 -0.26 13.96
N GLU A 131 -13.39 -0.36 15.22
CA GLU A 131 -14.23 -0.75 16.36
C GLU A 131 -15.37 0.26 16.61
N LYS A 132 -15.09 1.57 16.55
CA LYS A 132 -16.09 2.65 16.68
C LYS A 132 -17.21 2.58 15.64
N ARG A 133 -17.03 1.79 14.59
CA ARG A 133 -17.98 1.57 13.51
C ARG A 133 -18.47 0.12 13.46
N ASN A 134 -18.10 -0.73 14.41
CA ASN A 134 -18.44 -2.15 14.42
C ASN A 134 -18.06 -2.86 13.11
N VAL A 135 -16.90 -2.51 12.55
CA VAL A 135 -16.33 -3.18 11.37
C VAL A 135 -15.25 -4.14 11.86
N PRO A 136 -15.43 -5.45 11.74
CA PRO A 136 -14.41 -6.41 12.16
C PRO A 136 -13.21 -6.34 11.20
N ILE A 137 -12.02 -6.55 11.73
CA ILE A 137 -10.79 -6.64 10.95
C ILE A 137 -10.01 -7.90 11.32
N ASN A 138 -9.27 -8.43 10.35
CA ASN A 138 -8.20 -9.39 10.57
C ASN A 138 -6.91 -8.68 10.19
N TRP A 139 -6.06 -8.40 11.19
CA TRP A 139 -4.78 -7.76 10.94
C TRP A 139 -3.65 -8.77 11.10
N ILE A 140 -2.88 -8.96 10.03
CA ILE A 140 -1.71 -9.81 9.99
C ILE A 140 -0.47 -8.92 9.84
N VAL A 141 0.52 -9.13 10.69
CA VAL A 141 1.86 -8.54 10.58
C VAL A 141 2.83 -9.67 10.27
N THR A 142 3.57 -9.52 9.17
CA THR A 142 4.55 -10.52 8.74
C THR A 142 5.96 -10.02 9.03
N PHE A 143 6.80 -10.88 9.60
CA PHE A 143 8.24 -10.67 9.66
C PHE A 143 8.87 -11.11 8.34
N ASN A 144 9.49 -10.16 7.63
CA ASN A 144 10.00 -10.38 6.28
C ASN A 144 11.54 -10.35 6.28
N ARG A 145 12.17 -11.43 5.82
CA ARG A 145 13.63 -11.48 5.61
C ARG A 145 14.00 -10.83 4.29
N SER A 146 15.29 -10.48 4.17
CA SER A 146 15.84 -10.07 2.88
C SER A 146 15.74 -11.21 1.85
N TYR A 147 15.38 -10.87 0.61
CA TYR A 147 15.48 -11.78 -0.52
C TYR A 147 16.93 -12.17 -0.81
N LEU A 148 17.86 -11.23 -0.55
CA LEU A 148 19.29 -11.39 -0.75
C LEU A 148 19.95 -12.01 0.48
N ASP A 149 20.77 -13.04 0.26
CA ASP A 149 21.51 -13.70 1.34
C ASP A 149 22.47 -12.74 2.04
N SER A 150 23.05 -11.79 1.30
CA SER A 150 23.90 -10.72 1.82
C SER A 150 23.20 -9.80 2.82
N GLY A 151 21.86 -9.74 2.79
CA GLY A 151 21.05 -8.92 3.69
C GLY A 151 20.32 -9.70 4.78
N ARG A 152 20.58 -11.00 4.93
CA ARG A 152 19.95 -11.83 5.98
C ARG A 152 20.67 -11.61 7.31
N LEU A 153 19.88 -11.62 8.38
CA LEU A 153 20.39 -11.60 9.74
C LEU A 153 20.83 -13.00 10.15
N GLU A 154 21.74 -13.06 11.12
CA GLU A 154 21.97 -14.28 11.88
C GLU A 154 20.66 -14.76 12.55
N PRO A 155 20.35 -16.07 12.54
CA PRO A 155 19.09 -16.60 13.08
C PRO A 155 18.81 -16.22 14.54
N GLU A 156 19.85 -16.09 15.36
CA GLU A 156 19.75 -15.65 16.76
C GLU A 156 19.32 -14.19 16.87
N THR A 157 19.83 -13.32 15.99
CA THR A 157 19.44 -11.90 15.94
C THR A 157 17.98 -11.78 15.53
N GLU A 158 17.57 -12.53 14.50
CA GLU A 158 16.18 -12.54 14.05
C GLU A 158 15.23 -12.96 15.17
N ARG A 159 15.51 -14.09 15.81
CA ARG A 159 14.70 -14.63 16.91
C ARG A 159 14.62 -13.64 18.07
N ALA A 160 15.75 -13.08 18.49
CA ALA A 160 15.78 -12.11 19.59
C ALA A 160 14.96 -10.85 19.27
N TYR A 161 14.96 -10.39 18.02
CA TYR A 161 14.15 -9.24 17.61
C TYR A 161 12.66 -9.59 17.57
N GLN A 162 12.30 -10.74 17.00
CA GLN A 162 10.91 -11.22 16.98
C GLN A 162 10.35 -11.36 18.40
N GLU A 163 11.12 -11.94 19.33
CA GLU A 163 10.74 -12.07 20.74
C GLU A 163 10.48 -10.71 21.39
N MET A 164 11.31 -9.69 21.08
CA MET A 164 11.11 -8.33 21.58
C MET A 164 9.82 -7.70 21.05
N VAL A 165 9.55 -7.84 19.74
CA VAL A 165 8.32 -7.31 19.12
C VAL A 165 7.08 -8.04 19.65
N GLN A 166 7.13 -9.37 19.75
CA GLN A 166 6.05 -10.16 20.34
C GLN A 166 5.76 -9.73 21.78
N GLY A 167 6.81 -9.53 22.59
CA GLY A 167 6.68 -9.01 23.96
C GLY A 167 6.01 -7.64 24.04
N LEU A 168 6.28 -6.73 23.08
CA LEU A 168 5.57 -5.45 23.00
C LEU A 168 4.08 -5.62 22.70
N PHE A 169 3.72 -6.51 21.77
CA PHE A 169 2.33 -6.79 21.42
C PHE A 169 1.57 -7.45 22.58
N ASP A 170 2.23 -8.36 23.31
CA ASP A 170 1.68 -8.99 24.51
C ASP A 170 1.45 -7.95 25.62
N GLU A 171 2.44 -7.09 25.90
CA GLU A 171 2.35 -6.02 26.89
C GLU A 171 1.21 -5.04 26.55
N ALA A 172 1.00 -4.73 25.28
CA ALA A 172 -0.08 -3.86 24.80
C ALA A 172 -1.45 -4.56 24.69
N GLY A 173 -1.53 -5.88 24.93
CA GLY A 173 -2.76 -6.65 24.78
C GLY A 173 -3.25 -6.77 23.33
N LEU A 174 -2.34 -6.66 22.36
CA LEU A 174 -2.65 -6.72 20.92
C LEU A 174 -2.57 -8.11 20.32
N SER A 175 -1.93 -9.07 20.98
CA SER A 175 -1.72 -10.42 20.44
C SER A 175 -3.00 -11.23 20.21
N SER A 176 -4.13 -10.83 20.82
CA SER A 176 -5.46 -11.40 20.54
C SER A 176 -6.19 -10.71 19.38
N LYS A 177 -5.68 -9.58 18.89
CA LYS A 177 -6.29 -8.72 17.85
C LYS A 177 -5.47 -8.68 16.57
N ILE A 178 -4.16 -8.91 16.65
CA ILE A 178 -3.21 -8.84 15.55
C ILE A 178 -2.38 -10.11 15.55
N LEU A 179 -2.34 -10.80 14.41
CA LEU A 179 -1.53 -12.00 14.22
C LEU A 179 -0.12 -11.59 13.78
N LEU A 180 0.89 -11.99 14.56
CA LEU A 180 2.29 -11.93 14.15
C LEU A 180 2.69 -13.28 13.54
N CYS A 181 3.35 -13.28 12.39
CA CYS A 181 3.84 -14.51 11.74
C CYS A 181 5.12 -14.24 10.93
N ASN A 182 5.87 -15.29 10.64
CA ASN A 182 7.03 -15.25 9.76
C ASN A 182 6.61 -15.47 8.31
N TRP A 183 6.99 -14.57 7.41
CA TRP A 183 6.58 -14.66 6.00
C TRP A 183 7.11 -15.92 5.32
N GLU A 184 8.36 -16.30 5.56
CA GLU A 184 8.94 -17.47 4.91
C GLU A 184 8.50 -18.75 5.61
N ASP A 185 8.55 -18.79 6.94
CA ASP A 185 8.37 -20.03 7.68
C ASP A 185 6.90 -20.41 7.88
N ASP A 186 6.00 -19.42 7.99
CA ASP A 186 4.57 -19.67 8.26
C ASP A 186 3.69 -19.47 7.03
N VAL A 187 4.08 -18.60 6.08
CA VAL A 187 3.25 -18.28 4.90
C VAL A 187 3.76 -18.97 3.64
N LEU A 188 5.00 -18.72 3.22
CA LEU A 188 5.53 -19.29 1.99
C LEU A 188 5.98 -20.76 2.15
N LEU A 189 6.36 -21.15 3.36
CA LEU A 189 7.01 -22.44 3.69
C LEU A 189 8.33 -22.69 2.93
N LYS A 190 8.90 -21.63 2.34
CA LYS A 190 10.14 -21.64 1.57
C LYS A 190 10.69 -20.23 1.43
N LYS A 191 11.95 -20.13 1.01
CA LYS A 191 12.54 -18.86 0.59
C LYS A 191 11.78 -18.30 -0.63
N PRO A 192 11.54 -16.98 -0.72
CA PRO A 192 10.96 -16.37 -1.90
C PRO A 192 11.81 -16.67 -3.15
N GLU A 193 11.15 -17.00 -4.24
CA GLU A 193 11.78 -17.27 -5.54
C GLU A 193 11.49 -16.10 -6.49
N PRO A 194 12.45 -15.69 -7.34
CA PRO A 194 12.21 -14.62 -8.30
C PRO A 194 11.29 -15.10 -9.43
N ASP A 195 10.46 -14.20 -9.96
CA ASP A 195 9.83 -14.45 -11.26
C ASP A 195 10.92 -14.52 -12.35
N LYS A 196 10.97 -15.65 -13.05
CA LYS A 196 12.03 -15.92 -14.04
C LYS A 196 11.98 -14.96 -15.22
N ASN A 197 10.78 -14.59 -15.66
CA ASN A 197 10.62 -13.71 -16.81
C ASN A 197 11.04 -12.27 -16.47
N VAL A 198 10.67 -11.78 -15.29
CA VAL A 198 11.10 -10.46 -14.80
C VAL A 198 12.62 -10.44 -14.61
N LEU A 199 13.20 -11.51 -14.07
CA LEU A 199 14.65 -11.60 -13.86
C LEU A 199 15.44 -11.56 -15.19
N GLU A 200 14.98 -12.28 -16.21
CA GLU A 200 15.64 -12.37 -17.51
C GLU A 200 15.41 -11.12 -18.38
N ASN A 201 14.21 -10.52 -18.30
CA ASN A 201 13.75 -9.48 -19.22
C ASN A 201 13.42 -8.15 -18.53
N LEU A 202 14.15 -7.79 -17.47
CA LEU A 202 13.84 -6.61 -16.64
C LEU A 202 13.63 -5.30 -17.42
N GLY A 203 14.38 -5.11 -18.51
CA GLY A 203 14.28 -3.93 -19.37
C GLY A 203 12.95 -3.79 -20.12
N GLU A 204 12.15 -4.86 -20.20
CA GLU A 204 10.79 -4.82 -20.76
C GLU A 204 9.77 -4.28 -19.75
N PHE A 205 10.06 -4.42 -18.45
CA PHE A 205 9.15 -4.04 -17.36
C PHE A 205 9.47 -2.67 -16.76
N LEU A 206 10.75 -2.33 -16.65
CA LEU A 206 11.19 -1.08 -16.05
C LEU A 206 11.98 -0.22 -17.01
N VAL A 207 11.56 1.04 -17.13
CA VAL A 207 12.32 2.04 -17.87
C VAL A 207 13.69 2.25 -17.19
N PRO A 208 14.76 2.52 -17.95
CA PRO A 208 16.12 2.64 -17.39
C PRO A 208 16.25 3.64 -16.23
N ALA A 209 15.50 4.74 -16.28
CA ALA A 209 15.50 5.74 -15.21
C ALA A 209 14.94 5.19 -13.88
N ALA A 210 13.87 4.38 -13.92
CA ALA A 210 13.29 3.77 -12.73
C ALA A 210 14.25 2.72 -12.16
N LEU A 211 14.84 1.90 -13.02
CA LEU A 211 15.84 0.91 -12.63
C LEU A 211 17.06 1.56 -11.96
N GLN A 212 17.55 2.70 -12.48
CA GLN A 212 18.67 3.42 -11.88
C GLN A 212 18.33 3.98 -10.49
N ILE A 213 17.08 4.40 -10.26
CA ILE A 213 16.63 4.84 -8.93
C ILE A 213 16.73 3.69 -7.93
N VAL A 214 16.19 2.51 -8.27
CA VAL A 214 16.25 1.32 -7.41
C VAL A 214 17.70 0.92 -7.15
N PHE A 215 18.56 0.94 -8.19
CA PHE A 215 19.98 0.65 -8.03
C PHE A 215 20.67 1.62 -7.07
N ASN A 216 20.43 2.94 -7.22
CA ASN A 216 21.04 3.93 -6.34
C ASN A 216 20.58 3.79 -4.89
N GLN A 217 19.30 3.46 -4.66
CA GLN A 217 18.77 3.18 -3.33
C GLN A 217 19.44 1.95 -2.72
N HIS A 218 19.49 0.84 -3.47
CA HIS A 218 20.15 -0.38 -3.03
C HIS A 218 21.64 -0.15 -2.74
N LYS A 219 22.36 0.55 -3.62
CA LYS A 219 23.77 0.91 -3.42
C LYS A 219 24.01 1.74 -2.16
N SER A 220 23.13 2.72 -1.89
CA SER A 220 23.21 3.53 -0.68
C SER A 220 23.03 2.69 0.58
N TRP A 221 22.07 1.77 0.56
CA TRP A 221 21.87 0.82 1.66
C TRP A 221 23.05 -0.13 1.81
N ALA A 222 23.44 -0.85 0.75
CA ALA A 222 24.45 -1.90 0.78
C ALA A 222 25.81 -1.36 1.26
N LEU A 223 26.29 -0.26 0.66
CA LEU A 223 27.61 0.28 0.95
C LEU A 223 27.64 1.21 2.17
N GLY A 224 26.51 1.88 2.46
CA GLY A 224 26.41 2.89 3.51
C GLY A 224 25.86 2.33 4.82
N GLU A 225 24.61 1.83 4.78
CA GLU A 225 23.89 1.34 5.96
C GLU A 225 24.40 -0.04 6.39
N ALA A 226 24.44 -1.00 5.47
CA ALA A 226 24.81 -2.39 5.73
C ALA A 226 26.33 -2.65 5.75
N GLY A 227 27.15 -1.73 5.23
CA GLY A 227 28.61 -1.85 5.22
C GLY A 227 29.15 -3.01 4.36
N LEU A 228 28.38 -3.47 3.37
CA LEU A 228 28.76 -4.53 2.45
C LEU A 228 29.88 -4.05 1.51
N LYS A 229 30.80 -4.97 1.17
CA LYS A 229 31.89 -4.72 0.22
C LYS A 229 31.60 -5.43 -1.09
N GLN A 230 30.79 -4.79 -1.93
CA GLN A 230 30.37 -5.32 -3.22
C GLN A 230 30.79 -4.40 -4.36
N ALA A 231 31.11 -4.98 -5.51
CA ALA A 231 31.34 -4.25 -6.75
C ALA A 231 30.00 -3.82 -7.38
N ASP A 232 30.02 -2.82 -8.28
CA ASP A 232 28.81 -2.33 -8.95
C ASP A 232 28.13 -3.46 -9.76
N GLU A 233 28.88 -4.37 -10.36
CA GLU A 233 28.34 -5.53 -11.07
C GLU A 233 27.55 -6.47 -10.14
N GLU A 234 28.03 -6.69 -8.90
CA GLU A 234 27.35 -7.52 -7.90
C GLU A 234 26.07 -6.85 -7.41
N LEU A 235 26.14 -5.54 -7.11
CA LEU A 235 24.97 -4.73 -6.75
C LEU A 235 23.90 -4.75 -7.84
N TRP A 236 24.31 -4.78 -9.12
CA TRP A 236 23.36 -4.89 -10.23
C TRP A 236 22.65 -6.24 -10.28
N GLN A 237 23.34 -7.33 -9.96
CA GLN A 237 22.70 -8.65 -9.89
C GLN A 237 21.73 -8.74 -8.72
N ASP A 238 22.14 -8.22 -7.57
CA ASP A 238 21.30 -8.16 -6.36
C ASP A 238 20.02 -7.35 -6.62
N VAL A 239 20.13 -6.18 -7.26
CA VAL A 239 18.98 -5.36 -7.64
C VAL A 239 18.04 -6.10 -8.58
N LYS A 240 18.56 -6.78 -9.61
CA LYS A 240 17.73 -7.55 -10.55
C LYS A 240 16.99 -8.68 -9.84
N PHE A 241 17.69 -9.42 -8.99
CA PHE A 241 17.12 -10.51 -8.22
C PHE A 241 16.03 -10.01 -7.26
N GLN A 242 16.33 -8.95 -6.50
CA GLN A 242 15.37 -8.33 -5.59
C GLN A 242 14.11 -7.87 -6.32
N ILE A 243 14.24 -7.17 -7.45
CA ILE A 243 13.07 -6.70 -8.21
C ILE A 243 12.21 -7.88 -8.68
N ALA A 244 12.83 -8.97 -9.15
CA ALA A 244 12.11 -10.15 -9.59
C ALA A 244 11.39 -10.88 -8.44
N CYS A 245 11.98 -10.92 -7.25
CA CYS A 245 11.31 -11.44 -6.05
C CYS A 245 10.15 -10.55 -5.60
N GLU A 246 10.33 -9.22 -5.59
CA GLU A 246 9.27 -8.26 -5.22
C GLU A 246 8.10 -8.29 -6.21
N ALA A 247 8.39 -8.47 -7.50
CA ALA A 247 7.37 -8.64 -8.53
C ALA A 247 6.54 -9.92 -8.32
N GLU A 248 7.21 -11.04 -8.01
CA GLU A 248 6.56 -12.31 -7.70
C GLU A 248 5.75 -12.23 -6.40
N GLU A 249 6.24 -11.53 -5.39
CA GLU A 249 5.50 -11.31 -4.15
C GLU A 249 4.23 -10.48 -4.40
N GLY A 250 4.33 -9.42 -5.21
CA GLY A 250 3.17 -8.63 -5.63
C GLY A 250 2.13 -9.46 -6.39
N ARG A 251 2.58 -10.40 -7.24
CA ARG A 251 1.70 -11.38 -7.92
C ARG A 251 1.04 -12.31 -6.90
N PHE A 252 1.85 -12.99 -6.09
CA PHE A 252 1.42 -13.98 -5.10
C PHE A 252 0.40 -13.40 -4.11
N LEU A 253 0.67 -12.23 -3.54
CA LEU A 253 -0.24 -11.57 -2.59
C LEU A 253 -1.63 -11.32 -3.16
N CYS A 254 -1.72 -11.09 -4.47
CA CYS A 254 -2.95 -10.83 -5.18
C CYS A 254 -3.57 -12.07 -5.83
N ASP A 255 -2.92 -13.23 -5.75
CA ASP A 255 -3.42 -14.49 -6.31
C ASP A 255 -4.51 -15.09 -5.41
N SER A 256 -5.66 -15.44 -5.99
CA SER A 256 -6.79 -15.99 -5.24
C SER A 256 -6.64 -17.44 -4.79
N GLU A 257 -5.75 -18.21 -5.42
CA GLU A 257 -5.61 -19.64 -5.15
C GLU A 257 -4.46 -19.94 -4.17
N GLU A 258 -3.43 -19.10 -4.17
CA GLU A 258 -2.20 -19.35 -3.43
C GLU A 258 -2.04 -18.47 -2.18
N SER A 259 -2.64 -17.26 -2.17
CA SER A 259 -2.48 -16.29 -1.07
C SER A 259 -3.31 -16.66 0.15
N PRO A 260 -2.77 -16.53 1.39
CA PRO A 260 -3.58 -16.60 2.61
C PRO A 260 -4.55 -15.40 2.73
N LEU A 261 -4.37 -14.35 1.92
CA LEU A 261 -5.23 -13.18 1.86
C LEU A 261 -6.27 -13.36 0.75
N SER A 262 -7.51 -13.59 1.16
CA SER A 262 -8.64 -13.91 0.28
C SER A 262 -8.69 -13.08 -1.01
N GLU A 263 -8.45 -13.72 -2.16
CA GLU A 263 -8.62 -13.15 -3.51
C GLU A 263 -7.85 -11.84 -3.75
N GLY A 264 -6.72 -11.63 -3.08
CA GLY A 264 -5.96 -10.38 -3.22
C GLY A 264 -6.70 -9.14 -2.69
N LYS A 265 -7.72 -9.35 -1.85
CA LYS A 265 -8.53 -8.30 -1.23
C LYS A 265 -8.05 -8.06 0.19
N PHE A 266 -7.07 -7.16 0.32
CA PHE A 266 -6.52 -6.70 1.58
C PHE A 266 -6.09 -5.24 1.47
N ILE A 267 -5.95 -4.58 2.61
CA ILE A 267 -5.30 -3.27 2.70
C ILE A 267 -3.85 -3.50 3.12
N LEU A 268 -2.90 -2.99 2.35
CA LEU A 268 -1.49 -2.97 2.77
C LEU A 268 -1.24 -1.72 3.61
N VAL A 269 -0.87 -1.92 4.87
CA VAL A 269 -0.47 -0.86 5.79
C VAL A 269 1.04 -0.99 6.03
N PRO A 270 1.88 -0.23 5.29
CA PRO A 270 3.32 -0.43 5.31
C PRO A 270 3.97 0.19 6.55
N LEU A 271 5.06 -0.42 7.02
CA LEU A 271 6.03 0.17 7.96
C LEU A 271 7.25 0.76 7.25
N GLU A 272 7.21 0.83 5.92
CA GLU A 272 8.13 1.59 5.09
C GLU A 272 7.37 2.71 4.39
N VAL A 273 8.08 3.61 3.72
CA VAL A 273 7.41 4.59 2.87
C VAL A 273 6.72 3.88 1.70
N ALA A 274 5.49 4.29 1.37
CA ALA A 274 4.68 3.63 0.33
C ALA A 274 5.37 3.65 -1.05
N GLU A 275 6.26 4.59 -1.28
CA GLU A 275 7.04 4.70 -2.50
C GLU A 275 8.00 3.51 -2.70
N ARG A 276 8.43 2.80 -1.65
CA ARG A 276 9.31 1.62 -1.77
C ARG A 276 8.67 0.47 -2.54
N TYR A 277 7.35 0.34 -2.47
CA TYR A 277 6.61 -0.70 -3.19
C TYR A 277 6.53 -0.40 -4.69
N ASN A 278 6.77 0.85 -5.08
CA ASN A 278 6.76 1.27 -6.46
C ASN A 278 8.21 1.35 -6.98
N PRO A 279 8.52 0.84 -8.19
CA PRO A 279 7.64 0.21 -9.17
C PRO A 279 7.61 -1.33 -9.12
N THR A 280 8.34 -1.96 -8.19
CA THR A 280 8.70 -3.38 -8.28
C THR A 280 7.51 -4.33 -8.04
N PHE A 281 6.69 -4.07 -7.02
CA PHE A 281 5.47 -4.85 -6.76
C PHE A 281 4.40 -4.66 -7.85
N LEU A 282 4.50 -3.58 -8.63
CA LEU A 282 3.53 -3.25 -9.67
C LEU A 282 3.80 -3.97 -11.00
N ILE A 283 4.98 -4.59 -11.18
CA ILE A 283 5.40 -5.19 -12.45
C ILE A 283 4.40 -6.24 -12.93
N LEU A 284 4.04 -7.17 -12.05
CA LEU A 284 3.07 -8.24 -12.36
C LEU A 284 1.66 -7.93 -11.84
N ASN A 285 1.51 -6.90 -11.01
CA ASN A 285 0.22 -6.49 -10.47
C ASN A 285 0.06 -4.96 -10.39
N PRO A 286 -0.29 -4.29 -11.50
CA PRO A 286 -0.37 -2.82 -11.55
C PRO A 286 -1.37 -2.21 -10.56
N GLU A 287 -2.43 -2.95 -10.21
CA GLU A 287 -3.46 -2.49 -9.27
C GLU A 287 -3.01 -2.58 -7.81
N PHE A 288 -1.89 -3.25 -7.52
CA PHE A 288 -1.39 -3.42 -6.15
C PHE A 288 -1.26 -2.09 -5.41
N GLU A 289 -0.90 -1.02 -6.13
CA GLU A 289 -0.79 0.33 -5.59
C GLU A 289 -2.08 0.82 -4.92
N GLU A 290 -3.24 0.43 -5.44
CA GLU A 290 -4.55 0.86 -4.94
C GLU A 290 -4.88 0.33 -3.54
N ARG A 291 -4.16 -0.71 -3.10
CA ARG A 291 -4.35 -1.39 -1.82
C ARG A 291 -3.58 -0.71 -0.68
N ILE A 292 -2.65 0.18 -1.00
CA ILE A 292 -1.73 0.77 -0.02
C ILE A 292 -2.43 1.89 0.75
N ALA A 293 -2.49 1.76 2.07
CA ALA A 293 -2.94 2.78 3.00
C ALA A 293 -1.89 3.01 4.09
N SER A 294 -1.12 4.10 3.97
CA SER A 294 -0.09 4.47 4.95
C SER A 294 -0.71 5.03 6.25
N LEU A 295 -1.15 4.12 7.12
CA LEU A 295 -1.82 4.43 8.40
C LEU A 295 -0.89 4.38 9.62
N LEU A 296 0.35 3.90 9.45
CA LEU A 296 1.35 3.75 10.51
C LEU A 296 2.62 4.54 10.16
N PRO A 297 3.35 5.07 11.16
CA PRO A 297 4.64 5.72 10.94
C PRO A 297 5.68 4.73 10.39
N PRO A 298 6.48 5.13 9.40
CA PRO A 298 7.48 4.25 8.79
C PRO A 298 8.74 4.11 9.65
N TYR A 299 9.49 3.05 9.40
CA TYR A 299 10.80 2.73 9.96
C TYR A 299 10.89 2.79 11.49
N PRO A 300 9.95 2.15 12.23
CA PRO A 300 9.93 2.23 13.70
C PRO A 300 11.21 1.68 14.35
N TRP A 301 11.90 0.77 13.67
CA TRP A 301 13.11 0.09 14.12
C TRP A 301 14.39 0.89 13.95
N ARG A 302 14.40 1.96 13.15
CA ARG A 302 15.58 2.80 12.94
C ARG A 302 15.87 3.57 14.22
N MET A 303 17.09 3.47 14.73
CA MET A 303 17.55 4.33 15.80
C MET A 303 17.75 5.73 15.20
N THR A 304 16.92 6.69 15.60
CA THR A 304 17.19 8.09 15.30
C THR A 304 18.51 8.47 15.97
N GLU A 305 19.43 9.09 15.23
CA GLU A 305 20.63 9.69 15.84
C GLU A 305 20.15 10.65 16.95
N GLU A 306 20.52 10.36 18.20
CA GLU A 306 20.41 11.30 19.33
C GLU A 306 21.60 12.24 19.34
#